data_AF-A0A9D9L7T2-F1
#
_entry.id   AF-A0A9D9L7T2-F1
#
_cell.length_a   1.000
_cell.length_b   1.000
_cell.length_c   1.000
_cell.angle_alpha   90.00
_cell.angle_beta   90.00
_cell.angle_gamma   90.00
#
_symmetry.space_group_name_H-M   'P 1'
#
loop_
_entity.id
_entity.type
_entity.pdbx_description
1 polymer ?
#
loop_
_entity_poly.entity_id
_entity_poly.type
_entity_poly.pdbx_seq_one_letter_code
_entity_poly.pdbx_strand_id
1 'polypeptide(L)'
;MGRSLTSNHIFNAEKLTKAQFKKKFTDMMKAKGYTSAKADDGEISYALAFSGDRSWVTVLTEERTDTRKEASELAKNFGMQVLSVELVDSDFAELTLYEKSGAAVDT
;
A
#
# COMPACT_ATOMS: atom_id res chain seq x y z
N MET A 1 12.06 20.04 -7.28
CA MET A 1 12.18 19.36 -5.97
C MET A 1 11.76 17.91 -6.19
N GLY A 2 12.65 16.96 -5.91
CA GLY A 2 12.51 15.56 -6.32
C GLY A 2 11.23 14.91 -5.79
N ARG A 3 10.60 14.07 -6.60
CA ARG A 3 9.51 13.19 -6.17
C ARG A 3 10.08 12.26 -5.10
N SER A 4 9.65 12.42 -3.85
CA SER A 4 9.90 11.45 -2.80
C SER A 4 9.11 10.19 -3.16
N LEU A 5 9.81 9.13 -3.55
CA LEU A 5 9.18 7.86 -3.86
C LEU A 5 8.76 7.21 -2.54
N THR A 6 7.46 6.99 -2.40
CA THR A 6 6.89 6.18 -1.33
C THR A 6 6.31 4.92 -1.95
N SER A 7 6.68 3.75 -1.42
CA SER A 7 6.11 2.48 -1.86
C SER A 7 5.74 1.59 -0.68
N ASN A 8 4.53 1.03 -0.73
CA ASN A 8 4.04 0.10 0.26
C ASN A 8 4.03 -1.32 -0.32
N HIS A 9 4.71 -2.25 0.32
CA HIS A 9 4.72 -3.66 -0.07
C HIS A 9 3.90 -4.47 0.92
N ILE A 10 2.79 -5.04 0.47
CA ILE A 10 1.88 -5.84 1.27
C ILE A 10 2.29 -7.31 1.13
N PHE A 11 2.54 -7.97 2.27
CA PHE A 11 2.83 -9.40 2.32
C PHE A 11 1.54 -10.20 2.22
N ASN A 12 1.31 -10.79 1.05
CA ASN A 12 0.14 -11.59 0.72
C ASN A 12 0.36 -13.05 1.15
N ALA A 13 0.41 -13.28 2.48
CA ALA A 13 0.60 -14.61 3.06
C ALA A 13 -0.45 -15.64 2.58
N GLU A 14 -1.67 -15.17 2.30
CA GLU A 14 -2.78 -15.99 1.81
C GLU A 14 -2.67 -16.35 0.32
N LYS A 15 -1.65 -15.84 -0.40
CA LYS A 15 -1.43 -16.03 -1.85
C LYS A 15 -2.68 -15.74 -2.69
N LEU A 16 -3.44 -14.71 -2.29
CA LEU A 16 -4.60 -14.23 -3.04
C LEU A 16 -4.23 -14.00 -4.50
N THR A 17 -5.13 -14.39 -5.41
CA THR A 17 -5.00 -14.07 -6.83
C THR A 17 -5.12 -12.55 -7.04
N LYS A 18 -4.65 -12.07 -8.20
CA LYS A 18 -4.78 -10.64 -8.57
C LYS A 18 -6.23 -10.15 -8.45
N ALA A 19 -7.20 -10.97 -8.87
CA ALA A 19 -8.62 -10.63 -8.81
C ALA A 19 -9.14 -10.55 -7.36
N GLN A 20 -8.79 -11.51 -6.51
CA GLN A 20 -9.18 -11.51 -5.09
C GLN A 20 -8.57 -10.34 -4.34
N PHE A 21 -7.28 -10.07 -4.57
CA PHE A 21 -6.60 -8.94 -3.95
C PHE A 21 -7.24 -7.61 -4.37
N LYS A 22 -7.46 -7.41 -5.68
CA LYS A 22 -8.13 -6.21 -6.20
C LYS A 22 -9.52 -6.02 -5.61
N LYS A 23 -10.31 -7.09 -5.51
CA LYS A 23 -11.64 -7.03 -4.87
C LYS A 23 -11.53 -6.55 -3.42
N LYS A 24 -10.64 -7.17 -2.62
CA LYS A 24 -10.40 -6.77 -1.22
C LYS A 24 -9.95 -5.30 -1.10
N PHE A 25 -9.07 -4.86 -2.00
CA PHE A 25 -8.63 -3.46 -2.06
C PHE A 25 -9.79 -2.51 -2.39
N THR A 26 -10.59 -2.81 -3.41
CA THR A 26 -11.76 -1.99 -3.76
C THR A 26 -12.80 -1.95 -2.65
N ASP A 27 -13.06 -3.08 -1.99
CA ASP A 27 -14.02 -3.15 -0.88
C ASP A 27 -13.54 -2.32 0.33
N MET A 28 -12.24 -2.31 0.61
CA MET A 28 -11.64 -1.41 1.60
C MET A 28 -11.82 0.07 1.22
N MET A 29 -11.52 0.45 -0.02
CA MET A 29 -11.67 1.84 -0.47
C MET A 29 -13.13 2.30 -0.39
N LYS A 30 -14.08 1.41 -0.71
CA LYS A 30 -15.52 1.67 -0.51
C LYS A 30 -15.89 1.89 0.95
N ALA A 31 -15.34 1.10 1.87
CA ALA A 31 -15.57 1.29 3.30
C ALA A 31 -15.03 2.64 3.81
N LYS A 32 -13.99 3.19 3.16
CA LYS A 32 -13.47 4.54 3.41
C LYS A 32 -14.26 5.66 2.71
N GLY A 33 -15.33 5.34 1.98
CA GLY A 33 -16.19 6.30 1.27
C GLY A 33 -15.78 6.58 -0.19
N TYR A 34 -14.75 5.92 -0.70
CA TYR A 34 -14.31 6.08 -2.09
C TYR A 34 -15.11 5.18 -3.04
N THR A 35 -15.31 5.63 -4.26
CA THR A 35 -15.95 4.82 -5.31
C THR A 35 -14.99 4.61 -6.47
N SER A 36 -15.21 3.53 -7.23
CA SER A 36 -14.41 3.27 -8.42
C SER A 36 -14.74 4.31 -9.49
N ALA A 37 -13.80 5.19 -9.79
CA ALA A 37 -13.90 6.14 -10.89
C ALA A 37 -13.38 5.54 -12.20
N LYS A 38 -13.81 6.11 -13.33
CA LYS A 38 -13.16 5.87 -14.63
C LYS A 38 -11.82 6.60 -14.67
N ALA A 39 -10.92 6.19 -15.54
CA ALA A 39 -9.57 6.75 -15.64
C ALA A 39 -9.55 8.29 -15.77
N ASP A 40 -10.57 8.88 -16.41
CA ASP A 40 -10.66 10.31 -16.65
C ASP A 40 -11.31 11.11 -15.49
N ASP A 41 -11.97 10.44 -14.55
CA ASP A 41 -12.67 11.03 -13.39
C ASP A 41 -12.00 10.69 -12.05
N GLY A 42 -10.85 10.00 -12.08
CA GLY A 42 -10.17 9.51 -10.89
C GLY A 42 -9.36 10.59 -10.19
N GLU A 43 -9.84 11.08 -9.05
CA GLU A 43 -9.08 12.00 -8.19
C GLU A 43 -7.89 11.29 -7.50
N ILE A 44 -7.99 9.97 -7.29
CA ILE A 44 -6.96 9.15 -6.65
C ILE A 44 -6.67 7.91 -7.50
N SER A 45 -5.40 7.67 -7.80
CA SER A 45 -4.94 6.54 -8.61
C SER A 45 -3.91 5.69 -7.87
N TYR A 46 -4.15 4.38 -7.86
CA TYR A 46 -3.23 3.38 -7.29
C TYR A 46 -2.70 2.44 -8.37
N ALA A 47 -1.38 2.24 -8.40
CA ALA A 47 -0.74 1.20 -9.20
C ALA A 47 -0.40 -0.01 -8.33
N LEU A 48 -0.77 -1.21 -8.82
CA LEU A 48 -0.56 -2.48 -8.12
C LEU A 48 0.37 -3.39 -8.94
N ALA A 49 1.53 -3.74 -8.39
CA ALA A 49 2.45 -4.70 -8.96
C ALA A 49 2.52 -5.97 -8.10
N PHE A 50 2.43 -7.14 -8.71
CA PHE A 50 2.41 -8.43 -8.02
C PHE A 50 3.71 -9.17 -8.30
N SER A 51 4.31 -9.75 -7.26
CA SER A 51 5.45 -10.67 -7.43
C SER A 51 5.03 -11.92 -8.23
N GLY A 52 5.99 -12.56 -8.90
CA GLY A 52 5.71 -13.75 -9.73
C GLY A 52 5.10 -14.91 -8.95
N ASP A 53 5.50 -15.08 -7.69
CA ASP A 53 4.98 -16.06 -6.75
C ASP A 53 3.74 -15.58 -5.96
N ARG A 54 3.31 -14.32 -6.16
CA ARG A 54 2.20 -13.64 -5.49
C ARG A 54 2.37 -13.45 -3.99
N SER A 55 3.56 -13.64 -3.44
CA SER A 55 3.84 -13.42 -2.01
C SER A 55 3.83 -11.92 -1.64
N TRP A 56 4.13 -11.04 -2.58
CA TRP A 56 4.19 -9.60 -2.36
C TRP A 56 3.33 -8.83 -3.37
N VAL A 57 2.67 -7.79 -2.88
CA VAL A 57 1.94 -6.82 -3.70
C VAL A 57 2.47 -5.43 -3.38
N THR A 58 3.05 -4.77 -4.37
CA THR A 58 3.49 -3.38 -4.25
C THR A 58 2.35 -2.46 -4.64
N VAL A 59 2.02 -1.54 -3.74
CA VAL A 59 1.03 -0.48 -3.91
C VAL A 59 1.78 0.84 -4.02
N LEU A 60 1.54 1.54 -5.13
CA LEU A 60 2.05 2.88 -5.39
C LEU A 60 0.87 3.83 -5.53
N THR A 61 0.99 5.03 -4.96
CA THR A 61 0.06 6.14 -5.16
C THR A 61 0.85 7.35 -5.63
N GLU A 62 0.23 8.18 -6.47
CA GLU A 62 0.81 9.47 -6.86
C GLU A 62 0.51 10.57 -5.83
N GLU A 63 -0.38 10.30 -4.88
CA GLU A 63 -0.83 11.26 -3.88
C GLU A 63 0.18 11.36 -2.72
N ARG A 64 0.46 12.60 -2.27
CA ARG A 64 1.36 12.86 -1.14
C ARG A 64 0.59 12.76 0.17
N THR A 65 0.48 11.54 0.67
CA THR A 65 -0.09 11.21 1.98
C THR A 65 1.01 10.99 3.01
N ASP A 66 0.65 11.05 4.29
CA ASP A 66 1.53 10.57 5.37
C ASP A 66 1.74 9.06 5.19
N THR A 67 2.89 8.72 4.60
CA THR A 67 3.34 7.36 4.26
C THR A 67 3.15 6.38 5.41
N ARG A 68 3.48 6.81 6.64
CA ARG A 68 3.47 5.96 7.83
C ARG A 68 2.05 5.67 8.29
N LYS A 69 1.19 6.70 8.24
CA LYS A 69 -0.23 6.55 8.55
C LYS A 69 -0.93 5.66 7.53
N GLU A 70 -0.66 5.86 6.24
CA GLU A 70 -1.22 5.02 5.18
C GLU A 70 -0.78 3.56 5.31
N ALA A 71 0.51 3.30 5.54
CA ALA A 71 1.03 1.95 5.74
C ALA A 71 0.38 1.25 6.94
N SER A 72 0.23 1.96 8.08
CA SER A 72 -0.47 1.46 9.27
C SER A 72 -1.92 1.11 8.97
N GLU A 73 -2.64 1.99 8.26
CA GLU A 73 -4.02 1.76 7.87
C GLU A 73 -4.16 0.60 6.89
N LEU A 74 -3.27 0.50 5.89
CA LEU A 74 -3.24 -0.62 4.95
C LEU A 74 -3.05 -1.94 5.69
N ALA A 75 -2.11 -1.99 6.63
CA ALA A 75 -1.84 -3.20 7.40
C ALA A 75 -3.05 -3.64 8.24
N LYS A 76 -3.70 -2.69 8.94
CA LYS A 76 -4.95 -2.92 9.70
C LYS A 76 -6.09 -3.41 8.82
N ASN A 77 -6.33 -2.70 7.71
CA ASN A 77 -7.49 -2.97 6.86
C ASN A 77 -7.35 -4.26 6.06
N PHE A 78 -6.13 -4.59 5.62
CA PHE A 78 -5.87 -5.87 4.96
C PHE A 78 -5.75 -7.03 5.94
N GLY A 79 -5.43 -6.76 7.21
CA GLY A 79 -5.03 -7.79 8.16
C GLY A 79 -3.74 -8.50 7.71
N MET A 80 -2.86 -7.76 7.04
CA MET A 80 -1.63 -8.25 6.42
C MET A 80 -0.44 -7.41 6.87
N GLN A 81 0.75 -7.99 6.81
CA GLN A 81 1.97 -7.24 7.09
C GLN A 81 2.26 -6.31 5.91
N VAL A 82 2.76 -5.11 6.21
CA VAL A 82 3.08 -4.09 5.20
C VAL A 82 4.48 -3.58 5.46
N LEU A 83 5.34 -3.64 4.45
CA LEU A 83 6.66 -3.01 4.45
C LEU A 83 6.54 -1.67 3.72
N SER A 84 6.65 -0.57 4.44
CA SER A 84 6.70 0.76 3.87
C SER A 84 8.14 1.15 3.59
N VAL A 85 8.38 1.77 2.43
CA VAL A 85 9.67 2.31 2.03
C VAL A 85 9.49 3.79 1.77
N GLU A 86 10.23 4.61 2.50
CA GLU A 86 10.21 6.07 2.42
C GLU A 86 11.60 6.59 2.06
N LEU A 87 11.73 7.24 0.90
CA LEU A 87 12.98 7.91 0.53
C LEU A 87 13.11 9.20 1.33
N VAL A 88 14.09 9.26 2.24
CA VAL A 88 14.29 10.41 3.13
C VAL A 88 15.34 11.36 2.56
N ASP A 89 16.37 10.84 1.88
CA ASP A 89 17.37 11.64 1.15
C ASP A 89 17.80 10.92 -0.14
N SER A 90 18.64 11.57 -0.93
CA SER A 90 19.18 11.08 -2.20
C SER A 90 19.98 9.78 -2.08
N ASP A 91 20.53 9.48 -0.91
CA ASP A 91 21.40 8.34 -0.64
C ASP A 91 20.83 7.35 0.40
N PHE A 92 19.69 7.64 1.04
CA PHE A 92 19.07 6.71 1.98
C PHE A 92 17.54 6.69 1.97
N ALA A 93 17.01 5.50 2.23
CA ALA A 93 15.59 5.24 2.43
C ALA A 93 15.38 4.53 3.77
N GLU A 94 14.32 4.90 4.47
CA GLU A 94 13.87 4.20 5.67
C GLU A 94 12.85 3.14 5.30
N LEU A 95 13.00 1.96 5.91
CA LEU A 95 12.07 0.85 5.74
C LEU A 95 11.40 0.57 7.07
N THR A 96 10.08 0.58 7.10
CA THR A 96 9.30 0.29 8.31
C THR A 96 8.36 -0.87 8.04
N LEU A 97 8.49 -1.92 8.84
CA LEU A 97 7.59 -3.07 8.82
C LEU A 97 6.42 -2.83 9.78
N TYR A 98 5.20 -2.99 9.27
CA TYR A 98 3.96 -2.92 10.02
C TYR A 98 3.34 -4.30 10.15
N GLU A 99 2.90 -4.63 11.35
CA GLU A 99 2.14 -5.84 11.61
C GLU A 99 0.68 -5.72 11.16
N LYS A 100 -0.05 -6.84 11.19
CA LYS A 100 -1.49 -6.89 10.88
C LYS A 100 -2.34 -5.97 11.77
N SER A 101 -1.82 -5.61 12.95
CA SER A 101 -2.43 -4.65 13.89
C SER A 101 -2.21 -3.19 13.47
N GLY A 102 -1.37 -2.94 12.46
CA GLY A 102 -0.87 -1.63 12.01
C GLY A 102 0.10 -0.97 12.98
N ALA A 103 0.62 -1.69 13.97
CA ALA A 103 1.76 -1.23 14.76
C ALA A 103 3.06 -1.44 13.96
N ALA A 104 4.00 -0.51 14.10
CA ALA A 104 5.35 -0.71 13.58
C ALA A 104 6.07 -1.75 14.45
N VAL A 105 6.82 -2.65 13.81
CA VAL A 105 7.52 -3.77 14.48
C VAL A 105 8.78 -3.29 15.21
N ASP A 106 9.39 -2.21 14.71
CA ASP A 106 10.73 -1.75 15.13
C ASP A 106 10.68 -0.50 16.03
N THR A 107 9.57 -0.29 16.75
CA THR A 107 9.36 0.84 17.68
C THR A 107 9.16 0.39 19.12
#